data_AF-A0A3D0QK48-F1
#
_entry.id   AF-A0A3D0QK48-F1
#
_cell.length_a   1.000
_cell.length_b   1.000
_cell.length_c   1.000
_cell.angle_alpha   90.00
_cell.angle_beta   90.00
_cell.angle_gamma   90.00
#
_symmetry.space_group_name_H-M   'P 1'
#
loop_
_entity.id
_entity.type
_entity.pdbx_description
1 polymer ?
#
loop_
_entity_poly.entity_id
_entity_poly.type
_entity_poly.pdbx_seq_one_letter_code
_entity_poly.pdbx_strand_id
1 'polypeptide(L)'
;MAQQQEVLATILESFPVAELSTDEQRETFVAIKDRLLSAADVQEGLKTLFKVSGFSEFAAGLLWVVDRSSKLPGMAGISMEDETLLLASFRRALGEQLAQPSPAAGEGGEGRGEAAFASALERFSEAVQGGTDDRETFHVSLLGLAEGAEVQAIGGDGAEFASLLADFLKYISDNQLFDDIRVINVLSNISSSLTQWANTPPDGRAGLLEEPLTLLRDFRSQFE
;
A
#
# COMPACT_ATOMS: atom_id res chain seq x y z
N MET A 1 -17.58 16.87 28.76
CA MET A 1 -16.40 16.39 28.03
C MET A 1 -16.22 17.26 26.80
N ALA A 2 -14.99 17.60 26.41
CA ALA A 2 -14.77 18.47 25.26
C ALA A 2 -15.16 17.73 23.97
N GLN A 3 -15.86 18.39 23.05
CA GLN A 3 -16.30 17.84 21.76
C GLN A 3 -15.18 17.11 20.99
N GLN A 4 -13.94 17.58 21.14
CA GLN A 4 -12.73 16.99 20.57
C GLN A 4 -12.42 15.58 21.10
N GLN A 5 -12.70 15.33 22.38
CA GLN A 5 -12.46 14.03 23.03
C GLN A 5 -13.51 13.00 22.60
N GLU A 6 -14.74 13.43 22.37
CA GLU A 6 -15.83 12.59 21.86
C GLU A 6 -15.61 12.20 20.40
N VAL A 7 -15.14 13.14 19.57
CA VAL A 7 -14.74 12.86 18.18
C VAL A 7 -13.54 11.91 18.14
N LEU A 8 -12.52 12.14 18.95
CA LEU A 8 -11.36 11.26 19.02
C LEU A 8 -11.74 9.85 19.50
N ALA A 9 -12.60 9.74 20.51
CA ALA A 9 -13.13 8.46 20.98
C ALA A 9 -13.84 7.70 19.86
N THR A 10 -14.70 8.40 19.11
CA THR A 10 -15.44 7.81 17.98
C THR A 10 -14.48 7.26 16.91
N ILE A 11 -13.44 8.02 16.55
CA ILE A 11 -12.44 7.61 15.56
C ILE A 11 -11.62 6.40 16.04
N LEU A 12 -11.20 6.41 17.31
CA LEU A 12 -10.40 5.33 17.89
C LEU A 12 -11.24 4.08 18.22
N GLU A 13 -12.57 4.19 18.23
CA GLU A 13 -13.50 3.06 18.37
C GLU A 13 -13.89 2.47 17.01
N SER A 14 -13.99 3.28 15.96
CA SER A 14 -14.24 2.78 14.59
C SER A 14 -13.00 2.13 13.97
N PHE A 15 -11.81 2.43 14.50
CA PHE A 15 -10.56 1.95 13.96
C PHE A 15 -10.54 0.40 13.83
N PRO A 16 -10.22 -0.16 12.65
CA PRO A 16 -10.29 -1.60 12.42
C PRO A 16 -9.07 -2.32 13.01
N VAL A 17 -9.00 -2.39 14.36
CA VAL A 17 -7.93 -3.08 15.12
C VAL A 17 -7.79 -4.55 14.72
N ALA A 18 -8.89 -5.15 14.24
CA ALA A 18 -8.91 -6.50 13.72
C ALA A 18 -8.00 -6.71 12.50
N GLU A 19 -7.65 -5.64 11.77
CA GLU A 19 -6.77 -5.69 10.60
C GLU A 19 -5.29 -5.42 10.92
N LEU A 20 -4.91 -5.36 12.20
CA LEU A 20 -3.50 -5.30 12.59
C LEU A 20 -2.90 -6.72 12.63
N SER A 21 -1.74 -6.88 12.00
CA SER A 21 -1.14 -8.19 11.73
C SER A 21 -0.58 -8.90 12.97
N THR A 22 -0.24 -8.16 14.03
CA THR A 22 0.37 -8.72 15.24
C THR A 22 -0.33 -8.28 16.52
N ASP A 23 -0.26 -9.11 17.56
CA ASP A 23 -0.79 -8.78 18.89
C ASP A 23 -0.06 -7.57 19.51
N GLU A 24 1.23 -7.43 19.26
CA GLU A 24 2.05 -6.30 19.72
C GLU A 24 1.56 -4.95 19.14
N GLN A 25 1.11 -4.92 17.88
CA GLN A 25 0.51 -3.73 17.27
C GLN A 25 -0.86 -3.40 17.86
N ARG A 26 -1.66 -4.42 18.16
CA ARG A 26 -2.97 -4.26 18.82
C ARG A 26 -2.79 -3.70 20.22
N GLU A 27 -1.83 -4.23 20.98
CA GLU A 27 -1.45 -3.72 22.29
C GLU A 27 -0.93 -2.27 22.20
N THR A 28 -0.10 -1.97 21.20
CA THR A 28 0.41 -0.61 20.95
C THR A 28 -0.73 0.36 20.63
N PHE A 29 -1.68 -0.05 19.79
CA PHE A 29 -2.87 0.75 19.48
C PHE A 29 -3.72 1.01 20.73
N VAL A 30 -3.99 -0.03 21.54
CA VAL A 30 -4.75 0.10 22.79
C VAL A 30 -4.03 1.04 23.76
N ALA A 31 -2.71 0.92 23.90
CA ALA A 31 -1.92 1.81 24.75
C ALA A 31 -1.97 3.27 24.29
N ILE A 32 -1.92 3.52 22.97
CA ILE A 32 -2.05 4.87 22.40
C ILE A 32 -3.47 5.39 22.61
N LYS A 33 -4.49 4.57 22.36
CA LYS A 33 -5.90 4.91 22.57
C LYS A 33 -6.18 5.30 24.02
N ASP A 34 -5.79 4.46 24.97
CA ASP A 34 -5.99 4.72 26.40
C ASP A 34 -5.25 5.97 26.84
N ARG A 35 -4.03 6.19 26.34
CA ARG A 35 -3.25 7.40 26.64
C ARG A 35 -3.91 8.67 26.10
N LEU A 36 -4.43 8.63 24.87
CA LEU A 36 -5.09 9.78 24.24
C LEU A 36 -6.46 10.08 24.89
N LEU A 37 -7.23 9.04 25.24
CA LEU A 37 -8.54 9.21 25.87
C LEU A 37 -8.45 9.61 27.34
N SER A 38 -7.38 9.21 28.03
CA SER A 38 -7.10 9.61 29.42
C SER A 38 -6.41 10.96 29.55
N ALA A 39 -6.02 11.59 28.43
CA ALA A 39 -5.36 12.89 28.45
C ALA A 39 -6.33 14.00 28.88
N ALA A 40 -5.88 14.88 29.78
CA ALA A 40 -6.65 16.06 30.18
C ALA A 40 -6.80 17.07 29.04
N ASP A 41 -5.80 17.12 28.14
CA ASP A 41 -5.81 17.90 26.90
C ASP A 41 -5.46 16.98 25.72
N VAL A 42 -6.45 16.77 24.84
CA VAL A 42 -6.31 15.95 23.63
C VAL A 42 -5.24 16.51 22.68
N GLN A 43 -5.13 17.84 22.55
CA GLN A 43 -4.12 18.44 21.68
C GLN A 43 -2.71 18.23 22.23
N GLU A 44 -2.53 18.30 23.54
CA GLU A 44 -1.24 18.02 24.18
C GLU A 44 -0.86 16.53 24.05
N GLY A 45 -1.84 15.63 24.21
CA GLY A 45 -1.67 14.19 23.98
C GLY A 45 -1.23 13.89 22.54
N LEU A 46 -1.90 14.47 21.55
CA LEU A 46 -1.56 14.31 20.14
C LEU A 46 -0.21 14.95 19.78
N LYS A 47 0.13 16.12 20.34
CA LYS A 47 1.46 16.73 20.17
C LYS A 47 2.57 15.87 20.76
N THR A 48 2.27 15.12 21.82
CA THR A 48 3.22 14.18 22.41
C THR A 48 3.40 12.96 21.50
N LEU A 49 2.31 12.43 20.95
CA LEU A 49 2.35 11.34 19.97
C LEU A 49 3.10 11.75 18.70
N PHE A 50 2.94 13.00 18.25
CA PHE A 50 3.65 13.56 17.10
C PHE A 50 5.18 13.57 17.27
N LYS A 51 5.67 13.66 18.52
CA LYS A 51 7.11 13.61 18.82
C LYS A 51 7.67 12.20 18.87
N VAL A 52 6.82 11.18 18.87
CA VAL A 52 7.25 9.78 18.82
C VAL A 52 7.65 9.46 17.38
N SER A 53 8.87 8.93 17.21
CA SER A 53 9.38 8.52 15.89
C SER A 53 8.43 7.50 15.26
N GLY A 54 8.09 7.70 13.98
CA GLY A 54 7.13 6.87 13.24
C GLY A 54 5.68 7.37 13.28
N PHE A 55 5.23 7.97 14.39
CA PHE A 55 3.81 8.32 14.58
C PHE A 55 3.44 9.77 14.22
N SER A 56 4.35 10.54 13.63
CA SER A 56 4.13 11.95 13.28
C SER A 56 2.99 12.13 12.28
N GLU A 57 2.92 11.30 11.23
CA GLU A 57 1.85 11.37 10.21
C GLU A 57 0.48 11.01 10.80
N PHE A 58 0.43 9.93 11.59
CA PHE A 58 -0.78 9.50 12.27
C PHE A 58 -1.30 10.55 13.26
N ALA A 59 -0.40 11.12 14.06
CA ALA A 59 -0.75 12.19 15.00
C ALA A 59 -1.21 13.47 14.28
N ALA A 60 -0.59 13.82 13.16
CA ALA A 60 -0.99 14.96 12.34
C ALA A 60 -2.38 14.76 11.72
N GLY A 61 -2.68 13.55 11.23
CA GLY A 61 -4.00 13.19 10.73
C GLY A 61 -5.08 13.33 11.81
N LEU A 62 -4.85 12.77 13.00
CA LEU A 62 -5.77 12.90 14.13
C LEU A 62 -5.97 14.36 14.54
N LEU A 63 -4.90 15.16 14.59
CA LEU A 63 -4.98 16.60 14.85
C LEU A 63 -5.84 17.32 13.83
N TRP A 64 -5.68 17.00 12.55
CA TRP A 64 -6.48 17.61 11.48
C TRP A 64 -7.96 17.25 11.58
N VAL A 65 -8.30 15.97 11.84
CA VAL A 65 -9.70 15.55 11.98
C VAL A 65 -10.36 16.21 13.20
N VAL A 66 -9.65 16.24 14.34
CA VAL A 66 -10.13 16.90 15.56
C VAL A 66 -10.31 18.41 15.33
N ASP A 67 -9.35 19.09 14.69
CA ASP A 67 -9.46 20.52 14.37
C ASP A 67 -10.62 20.79 13.39
N ARG A 68 -10.78 19.97 12.35
CA ARG A 68 -11.88 20.06 11.37
C ARG A 68 -13.25 19.89 12.03
N SER A 69 -13.40 18.91 12.92
CA SER A 69 -14.65 18.65 13.65
C SER A 69 -15.04 19.80 14.59
N SER A 70 -14.06 20.52 15.14
CA SER A 70 -14.29 21.70 15.97
C SER A 70 -14.76 22.93 15.17
N LYS A 71 -14.39 22.99 13.89
CA LYS A 71 -14.75 24.07 12.96
C LYS A 71 -16.08 23.81 12.22
N LEU A 72 -16.50 22.56 12.11
CA LEU A 72 -17.73 22.14 11.42
C LEU A 72 -18.65 21.34 12.36
N PRO A 73 -19.44 22.01 13.21
CA PRO A 73 -20.39 21.37 14.12
C PRO A 73 -21.55 20.74 13.31
N GLY A 74 -21.36 19.50 12.88
CA GLY A 74 -22.31 18.76 12.05
C GLY A 74 -21.69 17.55 11.33
N MET A 75 -20.37 17.51 11.16
CA MET A 75 -19.65 16.29 10.78
C MET A 75 -19.45 15.41 12.02
N ALA A 76 -20.46 14.63 12.35
CA ALA A 76 -20.36 13.58 13.37
C ALA A 76 -19.70 12.34 12.72
N GLY A 77 -18.37 12.37 12.62
CA GLY A 77 -17.61 11.20 12.16
C GLY A 77 -16.45 11.56 11.24
N ILE A 78 -15.58 10.57 11.06
CA ILE A 78 -14.52 10.56 10.08
C ILE A 78 -15.08 10.04 8.75
N SER A 79 -14.64 10.60 7.62
CA SER A 79 -15.00 10.03 6.32
C SER A 79 -14.27 8.70 6.11
N MET A 80 -14.82 7.81 5.28
CA MET A 80 -14.17 6.53 4.96
C MET A 80 -12.78 6.72 4.34
N GLU A 81 -12.58 7.81 3.58
CA GLU A 81 -11.28 8.19 3.01
C GLU A 81 -10.29 8.61 4.11
N ASP A 82 -10.73 9.45 5.04
CA ASP A 82 -9.91 9.90 6.18
C ASP A 82 -9.53 8.72 7.09
N GLU A 83 -10.45 7.77 7.31
CA GLU A 83 -10.20 6.55 8.09
C GLU A 83 -9.15 5.66 7.42
N THR A 84 -9.24 5.50 6.09
CA THR A 84 -8.26 4.76 5.29
C THR A 84 -6.87 5.39 5.39
N LEU A 85 -6.78 6.72 5.35
CA LEU A 85 -5.52 7.46 5.46
C LEU A 85 -4.92 7.38 6.87
N LEU A 86 -5.74 7.46 7.92
CA LEU A 86 -5.29 7.27 9.31
C LEU A 86 -4.79 5.85 9.53
N LEU A 87 -5.47 4.85 9.00
CA LEU A 87 -5.04 3.46 9.10
C LEU A 87 -3.70 3.25 8.37
N ALA A 88 -3.57 3.76 7.14
CA ALA A 88 -2.34 3.64 6.37
C ALA A 88 -1.13 4.30 7.08
N SER A 89 -1.34 5.50 7.65
CA SER A 89 -0.29 6.20 8.41
C SER A 89 0.07 5.51 9.72
N PHE A 90 -0.91 4.90 10.41
CA PHE A 90 -0.65 4.11 11.61
C PHE A 90 0.13 2.82 11.32
N ARG A 91 -0.23 2.09 10.27
CA ARG A 91 0.50 0.90 9.81
C ARG A 91 1.95 1.25 9.47
N ARG A 92 2.14 2.32 8.69
CA ARG A 92 3.47 2.84 8.37
C ARG A 92 4.27 3.19 9.62
N ALA A 93 3.63 3.81 10.62
CA ALA A 93 4.25 4.16 11.90
C ALA A 93 4.75 2.93 12.69
N LEU A 94 4.04 1.81 12.57
CA LEU A 94 4.39 0.54 13.21
C LEU A 94 5.47 -0.25 12.44
N GLY A 95 6.04 0.33 11.38
CA GLY A 95 6.99 -0.38 10.52
C GLY A 95 6.33 -1.47 9.68
N GLU A 96 5.00 -1.49 9.58
CA GLU A 96 4.30 -2.25 8.55
C GLU A 96 4.58 -1.55 7.22
N GLN A 97 5.56 -2.05 6.48
CA GLN A 97 5.68 -1.78 5.04
C GLN A 97 4.39 -2.29 4.38
N LEU A 98 3.40 -1.40 4.24
CA LEU A 98 2.17 -1.56 3.46
C LEU A 98 1.77 -3.02 3.20
N ALA A 99 1.53 -3.80 4.26
CA ALA A 99 0.61 -4.92 4.16
C ALA A 99 -0.75 -4.27 3.94
N GLN A 100 -1.21 -4.26 2.69
CA GLN A 100 -2.58 -3.90 2.38
C GLN A 100 -3.55 -4.71 3.24
N PRO A 101 -4.76 -4.19 3.55
CA PRO A 101 -5.71 -4.87 4.41
C PRO A 101 -6.02 -6.27 3.87
N SER A 102 -5.52 -7.31 4.55
CA SER A 102 -6.10 -8.64 4.50
C SER A 102 -7.43 -8.56 5.24
N PRO A 103 -8.59 -8.69 4.58
CA PRO A 103 -9.81 -8.97 5.29
C PRO A 103 -9.72 -10.43 5.70
N ALA A 104 -10.09 -10.60 6.96
CA ALA A 104 -10.59 -11.80 7.57
C ALA A 104 -10.85 -12.96 6.60
N ALA A 105 -10.21 -14.09 6.91
CA ALA A 105 -10.62 -15.45 6.59
C ALA A 105 -12.04 -15.53 6.02
N GLY A 106 -12.12 -15.55 4.70
CA GLY A 106 -13.35 -15.66 3.94
C GLY A 106 -13.01 -16.37 2.64
N GLU A 107 -13.44 -17.63 2.56
CA GLU A 107 -13.35 -18.55 1.45
C GLU A 107 -13.58 -17.86 0.08
N GLY A 108 -12.54 -17.82 -0.77
CA GLY A 108 -12.58 -17.21 -2.11
C GLY A 108 -11.22 -16.71 -2.60
N GLY A 109 -10.21 -17.58 -2.65
CA GLY A 109 -8.78 -17.24 -2.81
C GLY A 109 -8.25 -17.06 -4.23
N GLU A 110 -9.08 -17.12 -5.28
CA GLU A 110 -8.60 -17.05 -6.66
C GLU A 110 -8.79 -15.62 -7.21
N GLY A 111 -7.68 -14.89 -7.42
CA GLY A 111 -7.67 -13.62 -8.17
C GLY A 111 -7.29 -12.35 -7.40
N ARG A 112 -7.17 -12.39 -6.07
CA ARG A 112 -6.90 -11.19 -5.28
C ARG A 112 -5.45 -10.70 -5.36
N GLY A 113 -4.49 -11.62 -5.27
CA GLY A 113 -3.06 -11.29 -5.43
C GLY A 113 -2.75 -10.77 -6.83
N GLU A 114 -3.45 -11.29 -7.84
CA GLU A 114 -3.29 -10.93 -9.24
C GLU A 114 -3.72 -9.48 -9.53
N ALA A 115 -4.90 -9.09 -9.03
CA ALA A 115 -5.40 -7.72 -9.19
C ALA A 115 -4.54 -6.69 -8.43
N ALA A 116 -4.08 -7.05 -7.23
CA ALA A 116 -3.17 -6.21 -6.46
C ALA A 116 -1.82 -6.03 -7.17
N PHE A 117 -1.30 -7.11 -7.75
CA PHE A 117 -0.05 -7.10 -8.50
C PHE A 117 -0.15 -6.26 -9.79
N ALA A 118 -1.22 -6.44 -10.56
CA ALA A 118 -1.49 -5.62 -11.74
C ALA A 118 -1.59 -4.12 -11.40
N SER A 119 -2.35 -3.78 -10.36
CA SER A 119 -2.50 -2.39 -9.92
C SER A 119 -1.18 -1.78 -9.42
N ALA A 120 -0.33 -2.56 -8.75
CA ALA A 120 0.99 -2.10 -8.32
C ALA A 120 1.91 -1.78 -9.51
N LEU A 121 1.88 -2.62 -10.55
CA LEU A 121 2.66 -2.40 -11.77
C LEU A 121 2.20 -1.14 -12.52
N GLU A 122 0.89 -0.91 -12.61
CA GLU A 122 0.34 0.31 -13.23
C GLU A 122 0.78 1.57 -12.48
N ARG A 123 0.64 1.61 -11.15
CA ARG A 123 1.07 2.76 -10.34
C ARG A 123 2.57 3.03 -10.45
N PHE A 124 3.38 1.97 -10.48
CA PHE A 124 4.82 2.12 -10.69
C PHE A 124 5.12 2.67 -12.08
N SER A 125 4.48 2.15 -13.12
CA SER A 125 4.63 2.64 -14.50
C SER A 125 4.24 4.11 -14.64
N GLU A 126 3.13 4.53 -14.02
CA GLU A 126 2.67 5.92 -14.00
C GLU A 126 3.66 6.84 -13.26
N ALA A 127 4.17 6.42 -12.11
CA ALA A 127 5.15 7.19 -11.35
C ALA A 127 6.47 7.37 -12.11
N VAL A 128 6.94 6.31 -12.78
CA VAL A 128 8.12 6.35 -13.65
C VAL A 128 7.90 7.30 -14.84
N GLN A 129 6.76 7.22 -15.51
CA GLN A 129 6.42 8.10 -16.63
C GLN A 129 6.23 9.56 -16.20
N GLY A 130 5.64 9.79 -15.05
CA GLY A 130 5.41 11.11 -14.47
C GLY A 130 6.65 11.74 -13.83
N GLY A 131 7.72 10.96 -13.63
CA GLY A 131 8.92 11.40 -12.92
C GLY A 131 8.63 11.81 -11.48
N THR A 132 7.69 11.13 -10.80
CA THR A 132 7.30 11.49 -9.43
C THR A 132 8.30 10.97 -8.40
N ASP A 133 8.39 11.66 -7.27
CA ASP A 133 9.28 11.27 -6.16
C ASP A 133 8.87 9.92 -5.52
N ASP A 134 7.62 9.50 -5.73
CA ASP A 134 7.06 8.26 -5.17
C ASP A 134 7.54 6.98 -5.88
N ARG A 135 8.27 7.09 -7.00
CA ARG A 135 8.72 5.96 -7.82
C ARG A 135 9.53 4.91 -7.05
N GLU A 136 10.37 5.35 -6.11
CA GLU A 136 11.16 4.43 -5.26
C GLU A 136 10.25 3.66 -4.29
N THR A 137 9.23 4.33 -3.74
CA THR A 137 8.24 3.69 -2.87
C THR A 137 7.45 2.63 -3.64
N PHE A 138 7.01 2.95 -4.86
CA PHE A 138 6.27 2.01 -5.70
C PHE A 138 7.15 0.86 -6.20
N HIS A 139 8.43 1.11 -6.49
CA HIS A 139 9.40 0.07 -6.85
C HIS A 139 9.54 -0.97 -5.73
N VAL A 140 9.80 -0.53 -4.49
CA VAL A 140 9.96 -1.43 -3.34
C VAL A 140 8.69 -2.24 -3.09
N SER A 141 7.53 -1.59 -3.20
CA SER A 141 6.23 -2.24 -3.07
C SER A 141 6.00 -3.32 -4.14
N LEU A 142 6.27 -3.00 -5.40
CA LEU A 142 6.09 -3.93 -6.53
C LEU A 142 7.07 -5.09 -6.48
N LEU A 143 8.32 -4.83 -6.11
CA LEU A 143 9.34 -5.87 -5.93
C LEU A 143 8.93 -6.85 -4.82
N GLY A 144 8.46 -6.33 -3.68
CA GLY A 144 7.95 -7.16 -2.59
C GLY A 144 6.78 -8.05 -3.00
N LEU A 145 5.88 -7.56 -3.85
CA LEU A 145 4.79 -8.37 -4.41
C LEU A 145 5.30 -9.44 -5.38
N ALA A 146 6.23 -9.09 -6.27
CA ALA A 146 6.79 -10.01 -7.26
C ALA A 146 7.56 -11.18 -6.62
N GLU A 147 8.26 -10.92 -5.51
CA GLU A 147 8.95 -11.93 -4.71
C GLU A 147 8.04 -12.63 -3.68
N GLY A 148 6.82 -12.11 -3.49
CA GLY A 148 5.88 -12.57 -2.49
C GLY A 148 5.27 -13.93 -2.81
N ALA A 149 5.00 -14.72 -1.76
CA ALA A 149 4.42 -16.05 -1.89
C ALA A 149 3.02 -16.05 -2.54
N GLU A 150 2.26 -14.96 -2.42
CA GLU A 150 0.93 -14.84 -3.01
C GLU A 150 0.97 -14.84 -4.54
N VAL A 151 1.94 -14.15 -5.14
CA VAL A 151 2.11 -14.09 -6.59
C VAL A 151 2.76 -15.37 -7.12
N GLN A 152 3.65 -15.98 -6.34
CA GLN A 152 4.22 -17.28 -6.67
C GLN A 152 3.18 -18.41 -6.62
N ALA A 153 2.15 -18.28 -5.77
CA ALA A 153 1.05 -19.23 -5.67
C ALA A 153 0.08 -19.22 -6.86
N ILE A 154 0.12 -18.17 -7.70
CA ILE A 154 -0.65 -18.08 -8.95
C ILE A 154 -0.30 -19.24 -9.90
N GLY A 155 0.97 -19.67 -9.92
CA GLY A 155 1.48 -20.70 -10.81
C GLY A 155 1.49 -20.32 -12.30
N GLY A 156 2.09 -21.17 -13.13
CA GLY A 156 2.15 -20.99 -14.58
C GLY A 156 2.83 -19.68 -15.01
N ASP A 157 2.30 -19.07 -16.08
CA ASP A 157 2.83 -17.86 -16.70
C ASP A 157 2.88 -16.66 -15.73
N GLY A 158 1.96 -16.58 -14.76
CA GLY A 158 1.93 -15.48 -13.79
C GLY A 158 3.10 -15.51 -12.81
N ALA A 159 3.47 -16.71 -12.33
CA ALA A 159 4.63 -16.88 -11.46
C ALA A 159 5.95 -16.60 -12.19
N GLU A 160 6.06 -17.07 -13.44
CA GLU A 160 7.23 -16.77 -14.27
C GLU A 160 7.35 -15.26 -14.55
N PHE A 161 6.24 -14.62 -14.92
CA PHE A 161 6.19 -13.18 -15.16
C PHE A 161 6.66 -12.41 -13.93
N ALA A 162 6.18 -12.78 -12.74
CA ALA A 162 6.59 -12.14 -11.49
C ALA A 162 8.09 -12.31 -11.20
N SER A 163 8.64 -13.50 -11.41
CA SER A 163 10.07 -13.75 -11.25
C SER A 163 10.91 -12.87 -12.19
N LEU A 164 10.53 -12.81 -13.46
CA LEU A 164 11.26 -12.00 -14.46
C LEU A 164 11.10 -10.50 -14.22
N LEU A 165 9.92 -10.07 -13.77
CA LEU A 165 9.68 -8.68 -13.38
C LEU A 165 10.55 -8.30 -12.17
N ALA A 166 10.66 -9.16 -11.16
CA ALA A 166 11.54 -8.91 -10.02
C ALA A 166 13.00 -8.72 -10.45
N ASP A 167 13.49 -9.54 -11.37
CA ASP A 167 14.84 -9.40 -11.94
C ASP A 167 15.03 -8.09 -12.71
N PHE A 168 14.03 -7.68 -13.50
CA PHE A 168 14.02 -6.39 -14.17
C PHE A 168 14.04 -5.23 -13.18
N LEU A 169 13.20 -5.25 -12.14
CA LEU A 169 13.11 -4.22 -11.12
C LEU A 169 14.43 -4.06 -10.35
N LYS A 170 15.08 -5.16 -9.98
CA LYS A 170 16.41 -5.12 -9.36
C LYS A 170 17.42 -4.48 -10.29
N TYR A 171 17.46 -4.91 -11.56
CA TYR A 171 18.39 -4.38 -12.54
C TYR A 171 18.27 -2.86 -12.74
N ILE A 172 17.05 -2.34 -12.91
CA ILE A 172 16.85 -0.89 -13.12
C ILE A 172 17.22 -0.09 -11.87
N SER A 173 17.02 -0.64 -10.68
CA SER A 173 17.39 0.01 -9.41
C SER A 173 18.90 0.03 -9.23
N ASP A 174 19.57 -1.11 -9.41
CA ASP A 174 21.03 -1.25 -9.27
C ASP A 174 21.80 -0.32 -10.22
N ASN A 175 21.22 -0.05 -11.40
CA ASN A 175 21.82 0.79 -12.43
C ASN A 175 21.24 2.22 -12.49
N GLN A 176 20.35 2.59 -11.56
CA GLN A 176 19.72 3.92 -11.50
C GLN A 176 19.00 4.34 -12.80
N LEU A 177 18.31 3.39 -13.43
CA LEU A 177 17.69 3.54 -14.76
C LEU A 177 16.21 3.97 -14.70
N PHE A 178 15.72 4.46 -13.57
CA PHE A 178 14.31 4.85 -13.42
C PHE A 178 13.88 5.92 -14.45
N ASP A 179 14.79 6.80 -14.88
CA ASP A 179 14.50 7.85 -15.86
C ASP A 179 14.77 7.41 -17.32
N ASP A 180 15.18 6.17 -17.56
CA ASP A 180 15.51 5.67 -18.90
C ASP A 180 14.24 5.38 -19.72
N ILE A 181 14.17 5.93 -20.93
CA ILE A 181 13.04 5.75 -21.84
C ILE A 181 12.78 4.29 -22.19
N ARG A 182 13.81 3.43 -22.17
CA ARG A 182 13.68 1.99 -22.38
C ARG A 182 12.94 1.34 -21.24
N VAL A 183 13.14 1.78 -19.99
CA VAL A 183 12.39 1.30 -18.83
C VAL A 183 10.92 1.67 -18.96
N ILE A 184 10.62 2.91 -19.33
CA ILE A 184 9.25 3.37 -19.60
C ILE A 184 8.58 2.50 -20.67
N ASN A 185 9.29 2.22 -21.76
CA ASN A 185 8.78 1.38 -22.84
C ASN A 185 8.50 -0.05 -22.38
N VAL A 186 9.42 -0.66 -21.63
CA VAL A 186 9.21 -2.01 -21.08
C VAL A 186 7.98 -2.02 -20.18
N LEU A 187 7.90 -1.12 -19.21
CA LEU A 187 6.78 -1.04 -18.26
C LEU A 187 5.42 -0.83 -18.95
N SER A 188 5.36 0.01 -19.99
CA SER A 188 4.13 0.27 -20.75
C SER A 188 3.65 -0.94 -21.54
N ASN A 189 4.58 -1.73 -22.09
CA ASN A 189 4.24 -2.93 -22.86
C ASN A 189 3.77 -4.08 -21.95
N ILE A 190 4.32 -4.19 -20.75
CA ILE A 190 3.97 -5.30 -19.84
C ILE A 190 2.76 -5.00 -18.94
N SER A 191 2.49 -3.73 -18.61
CA SER A 191 1.40 -3.37 -17.68
C SER A 191 0.03 -3.74 -18.23
N SER A 192 -0.23 -3.40 -19.50
CA SER A 192 -1.52 -3.65 -20.14
C SER A 192 -1.83 -5.15 -20.25
N SER A 193 -0.84 -5.96 -20.64
CA SER A 193 -0.99 -7.42 -20.73
C SER A 193 -1.21 -8.07 -19.37
N LEU A 194 -0.52 -7.60 -18.32
CA LEU A 194 -0.76 -8.11 -16.96
C LEU A 194 -2.16 -7.77 -16.45
N THR A 195 -2.63 -6.54 -16.68
CA THR A 195 -3.99 -6.12 -16.31
C THR A 195 -5.03 -6.93 -17.08
N GLN A 196 -4.81 -7.18 -18.38
CA GLN A 196 -5.70 -8.04 -19.16
C GLN A 196 -5.70 -9.48 -18.63
N TRP A 197 -4.53 -10.03 -18.32
CA TRP A 197 -4.39 -11.39 -17.78
C TRP A 197 -5.08 -11.53 -16.42
N ALA A 198 -4.90 -10.57 -15.51
CA ALA A 198 -5.50 -10.58 -14.17
C ALA A 198 -7.04 -10.49 -14.23
N ASN A 199 -7.59 -9.74 -15.19
CA ASN A 199 -9.04 -9.59 -15.37
C ASN A 199 -9.68 -10.71 -16.22
N THR A 200 -8.88 -11.59 -16.82
CA THR A 200 -9.39 -12.69 -17.63
C THR A 200 -9.58 -13.94 -16.76
N PRO A 201 -10.66 -14.72 -16.92
CA PRO A 201 -10.82 -16.00 -16.23
C PRO A 201 -9.69 -16.98 -16.56
N PRO A 202 -9.31 -17.91 -15.65
CA PRO A 202 -8.17 -18.81 -15.84
C PRO A 202 -8.12 -19.53 -17.19
N ASP A 203 -9.26 -20.01 -17.67
CA ASP A 203 -9.39 -20.74 -18.95
C ASP A 203 -9.07 -19.88 -20.19
N GLY A 204 -9.10 -18.55 -20.07
CA GLY A 204 -8.83 -17.59 -21.14
C GLY A 204 -7.45 -16.92 -21.06
N ARG A 205 -6.61 -17.28 -20.08
CA ARG A 205 -5.34 -16.61 -19.81
C ARG A 205 -4.18 -17.04 -20.68
N ALA A 206 -4.27 -18.22 -21.27
CA ALA A 206 -3.19 -18.81 -22.05
C ALA A 206 -2.75 -17.87 -23.19
N GLY A 207 -1.45 -17.57 -23.25
CA GLY A 207 -0.85 -16.72 -24.29
C GLY A 207 -0.92 -15.21 -24.04
N LEU A 208 -1.66 -14.73 -23.03
CA LEU A 208 -1.76 -13.28 -22.76
C LEU A 208 -0.45 -12.68 -22.23
N LEU A 209 0.41 -13.49 -21.62
CA LEU A 209 1.70 -13.06 -21.08
C LEU A 209 2.89 -13.47 -21.97
N GLU A 210 2.68 -14.11 -23.12
CA GLU A 210 3.78 -14.65 -23.94
C GLU A 210 4.74 -13.56 -24.45
N GLU A 211 4.18 -12.46 -24.99
CA GLU A 211 4.96 -11.29 -25.42
C GLU A 211 5.65 -10.59 -24.24
N PRO A 212 4.97 -10.24 -23.13
CA PRO A 212 5.62 -9.67 -21.95
C PRO A 212 6.72 -10.55 -21.34
N LEU A 213 6.52 -11.87 -21.30
CA LEU A 213 7.53 -12.82 -20.83
C LEU A 213 8.77 -12.78 -21.71
N THR A 214 8.59 -12.75 -23.03
CA THR A 214 9.71 -12.64 -23.98
C THR A 214 10.46 -11.32 -23.78
N LEU A 215 9.73 -10.20 -23.65
CA LEU A 215 10.31 -8.88 -23.41
C LEU A 215 11.13 -8.84 -22.11
N LEU A 216 10.62 -9.44 -21.02
CA LEU A 216 11.31 -9.52 -19.73
C LEU A 216 12.47 -10.53 -19.73
N ARG A 217 12.46 -11.58 -20.56
CA ARG A 217 13.64 -12.45 -20.69
C ARG A 217 14.78 -11.71 -21.39
N ASP A 218 14.44 -10.89 -22.38
CA ASP A 218 15.42 -10.23 -23.24
C ASP A 218 15.77 -8.80 -22.80
N PHE A 219 15.21 -8.30 -21.68
CA PHE A 219 15.37 -6.89 -21.31
C PHE A 219 16.84 -6.46 -21.24
N ARG A 220 17.74 -7.31 -20.73
CA ARG A 220 19.17 -6.98 -20.55
C ARG A 220 19.84 -6.59 -21.87
N SER A 221 19.50 -7.29 -22.95
CA SER A 221 20.03 -7.00 -24.29
C SER A 221 19.60 -5.62 -24.82
N GLN A 222 18.55 -5.03 -24.26
CA GLN A 222 18.10 -3.68 -24.62
C GLN A 222 18.89 -2.58 -23.87
N PHE A 223 19.59 -2.95 -22.79
CA PHE A 223 20.37 -2.03 -21.95
C PHE A 223 21.89 -2.09 -22.18
N GLU A 224 22.39 -3.14 -22.83
CA GLU A 224 23.78 -3.31 -23.29
C GLU A 224 24.05 -2.64 -24.64
#